data_AF-A0A518V9F8-F1
#
_entry.id   AF-A0A518V9F8-F1
#
_cell.length_a   1.000
_cell.length_b   1.000
_cell.length_c   1.000
_cell.angle_alpha   90.00
_cell.angle_beta   90.00
_cell.angle_gamma   90.00
#
_symmetry.space_group_name_H-M   'P 1'
#
loop_
_entity.id
_entity.type
_entity.pdbx_description
1 polymer ?
#
loop_
_entity_poly.entity_id
_entity_poly.type
_entity_poly.pdbx_seq_one_letter_code
_entity_poly.pdbx_strand_id
1 'polypeptide(L)'
;MTRLDIDIDLNGLRTSGQRIASLMPAYRKKLLATMGRGAKRGMHDVLDEWKVEAVDLAPLDKGLLRRGIHTKVTGKSANLTATIQSSAVESSNGQRFDYAYYLHNVYPEKYGDSFQNPTTPGTIPNYLEKPAEENKERWKQMIEDEIKAEMSRAGYNIR
;
A
#
# COMPACT_ATOMS: atom_id res chain seq x y z
N MET A 1 3.09 1.99 -16.85
CA MET A 1 3.09 1.31 -15.54
C MET A 1 2.38 2.22 -14.57
N THR A 2 1.53 1.66 -13.71
CA THR A 2 0.74 2.39 -12.72
C THR A 2 1.27 2.10 -11.31
N ARG A 3 1.32 3.11 -10.44
CA ARG A 3 1.91 3.01 -9.10
C ARG A 3 1.11 3.85 -8.08
N LEU A 4 0.86 3.28 -6.90
CA LEU A 4 0.28 3.96 -5.74
C LEU A 4 1.15 3.72 -4.50
N ASP A 5 1.27 4.74 -3.65
CA ASP A 5 2.16 4.76 -2.49
C ASP A 5 1.38 5.11 -1.20
N ILE A 6 1.72 4.45 -0.10
CA ILE A 6 1.33 4.79 1.28
C ILE A 6 2.61 5.19 2.02
N ASP A 7 2.68 6.44 2.46
CA ASP A 7 3.80 6.99 3.21
C ASP A 7 3.46 7.13 4.69
N ILE A 8 4.39 6.75 5.56
CA ILE A 8 4.28 6.97 7.00
C ILE A 8 5.52 7.67 7.52
N ASP A 9 5.29 8.83 8.14
CA ASP A 9 6.27 9.57 8.92
C ASP A 9 6.05 9.33 10.42
N LEU A 10 6.91 8.50 11.02
CA LEU A 10 6.86 8.20 12.45
C LEU A 10 7.46 9.33 13.32
N ASN A 11 8.12 10.34 12.72
CA ASN A 11 8.67 11.45 13.48
C ASN A 11 7.55 12.35 14.05
N GLY A 12 6.40 12.41 13.38
CA GLY A 12 5.23 13.18 13.81
C GLY A 12 4.35 12.52 14.87
N LEU A 13 4.52 11.22 15.15
CA LEU A 13 3.65 10.46 16.07
C LEU A 13 3.94 10.82 17.53
N ARG A 14 3.19 11.78 18.08
CA ARG A 14 3.29 12.23 19.48
C ARG A 14 2.85 11.14 20.46
N THR A 15 3.80 10.39 21.01
CA THR A 15 3.54 9.47 22.15
C THR A 15 4.01 10.08 23.47
N SER A 16 3.40 9.68 24.58
CA SER A 16 3.82 10.07 25.94
C SER A 16 5.31 9.75 26.20
N GLY A 17 5.85 8.71 25.55
CA GLY A 17 7.27 8.35 25.60
C GLY A 17 8.21 9.31 24.87
N GLN A 18 7.72 10.11 23.90
CA GLN A 18 8.55 11.09 23.19
C GLN A 18 9.05 12.23 24.09
N ARG A 19 8.28 12.61 25.12
CA ARG A 19 8.69 13.65 26.09
C ARG A 19 9.89 13.24 26.93
N ILE A 20 10.05 11.93 27.19
CA ILE A 20 11.22 11.37 27.88
C ILE A 20 12.33 11.09 26.86
N ALA A 21 11.98 10.65 25.65
CA ALA A 21 12.92 10.39 24.56
C ALA A 21 13.66 11.65 24.07
N SER A 22 13.05 12.82 24.13
CA SER A 22 13.70 14.09 23.78
C SER A 22 14.87 14.43 24.70
N LEU A 23 14.92 13.84 25.90
CA LEU A 23 16.00 14.04 26.87
C LEU A 23 17.14 13.01 26.69
N MET A 24 16.93 11.93 25.92
CA MET A 24 17.93 10.88 25.70
C MET A 24 17.96 10.40 24.24
N PRO A 25 18.95 10.82 23.43
CA PRO A 25 19.05 10.47 22.02
C PRO A 25 19.04 8.96 21.72
N ALA A 26 19.68 8.16 22.59
CA ALA A 26 19.72 6.70 22.47
C ALA A 26 18.33 6.05 22.64
N TYR A 27 17.52 6.57 23.58
CA TYR A 27 16.16 6.09 23.81
C TYR A 27 15.23 6.45 22.64
N ARG A 28 15.37 7.66 22.08
CA ARG A 28 14.63 8.06 20.86
C ARG A 28 14.93 7.14 19.68
N LYS A 29 16.19 6.78 19.46
CA LYS A 29 16.59 5.88 18.36
C LYS A 29 15.95 4.49 18.54
N LYS A 30 15.96 3.94 19.75
CA LYS A 30 15.35 2.64 20.06
C LYS A 30 13.83 2.66 19.92
N LEU A 31 13.19 3.75 20.35
CA LEU A 31 11.76 3.99 20.19
C LEU A 31 11.36 4.00 18.72
N LEU A 32 12.00 4.84 17.90
CA LEU A 32 11.72 4.95 16.46
C LEU A 32 12.01 3.64 15.72
N ALA A 33 13.05 2.90 16.11
CA ALA A 33 13.34 1.59 15.54
C ALA A 33 12.23 0.58 15.87
N THR A 34 11.68 0.62 17.09
CA THR A 34 10.59 -0.29 17.50
C THR A 34 9.29 0.06 16.79
N MET A 35 8.92 1.34 16.77
CA MET A 35 7.77 1.81 15.98
C MET A 35 7.93 1.46 14.50
N GLY A 36 9.14 1.64 13.94
CA GLY A 36 9.45 1.30 12.56
C GLY A 36 9.31 -0.19 12.24
N ARG A 37 9.60 -1.08 13.19
CA ARG A 37 9.37 -2.53 13.01
C ARG A 37 7.87 -2.85 12.93
N GLY A 38 7.07 -2.29 13.84
CA GLY A 38 5.62 -2.48 13.85
C GLY A 38 4.98 -1.89 12.59
N ALA A 39 5.35 -0.66 12.24
CA ALA A 39 4.88 0.01 11.02
C ALA A 39 5.21 -0.80 9.77
N LYS A 40 6.44 -1.33 9.67
CA LYS A 40 6.84 -2.17 8.54
C LYS A 40 6.01 -3.45 8.43
N ARG A 41 5.69 -4.10 9.57
CA ARG A 41 4.83 -5.29 9.57
C ARG A 41 3.41 -4.94 9.11
N GLY A 42 2.78 -3.93 9.74
CA GLY A 42 1.44 -3.49 9.34
C GLY A 42 1.36 -3.06 7.87
N MET A 43 2.41 -2.44 7.33
CA MET A 43 2.50 -2.14 5.89
C MET A 43 2.53 -3.38 5.00
N HIS A 44 3.22 -4.45 5.42
CA HIS A 44 3.22 -5.71 4.67
C HIS A 44 1.81 -6.33 4.68
N ASP A 45 1.16 -6.35 5.83
CA ASP A 45 -0.19 -6.91 5.97
C ASP A 45 -1.21 -6.13 5.11
N VAL A 46 -1.14 -4.80 5.16
CA VAL A 46 -1.95 -3.91 4.31
C VAL A 46 -1.67 -4.13 2.82
N LEU A 47 -0.41 -4.26 2.41
CA LEU A 47 -0.08 -4.49 1.00
C LEU A 47 -0.56 -5.85 0.50
N ASP A 48 -0.50 -6.88 1.34
CA ASP A 48 -0.98 -8.22 0.98
C ASP A 48 -2.50 -8.19 0.78
N GLU A 49 -3.23 -7.53 1.67
CA GLU A 49 -4.67 -7.35 1.54
C GLU A 49 -5.05 -6.49 0.32
N TRP A 50 -4.39 -5.34 0.15
CA TRP A 50 -4.58 -4.49 -1.02
C TRP A 50 -4.35 -5.25 -2.32
N LYS A 51 -3.31 -6.09 -2.37
CA LYS A 51 -3.04 -6.93 -3.54
C LYS A 51 -4.18 -7.92 -3.80
N VAL A 52 -4.73 -8.55 -2.77
CA VAL A 52 -5.85 -9.50 -2.93
C VAL A 52 -7.06 -8.79 -3.54
N GLU A 53 -7.48 -7.67 -2.95
CA GLU A 53 -8.63 -6.90 -3.45
C GLU A 53 -8.39 -6.38 -4.87
N ALA A 54 -7.18 -5.89 -5.16
CA ALA A 54 -6.81 -5.43 -6.49
C ALA A 54 -6.80 -6.55 -7.54
N VAL A 55 -6.41 -7.76 -7.16
CA VAL A 55 -6.44 -8.93 -8.05
C VAL A 55 -7.88 -9.32 -8.38
N ASP A 56 -8.79 -9.26 -7.41
CA ASP A 56 -10.20 -9.60 -7.62
C ASP A 56 -10.89 -8.61 -8.55
N LEU A 57 -10.57 -7.32 -8.42
CA LEU A 57 -11.08 -6.25 -9.26
C LEU A 57 -10.41 -6.16 -10.65
N ALA A 58 -9.24 -6.76 -10.84
CA ALA A 58 -8.52 -6.71 -12.11
C ALA A 58 -9.15 -7.67 -13.16
N PRO A 59 -9.31 -7.22 -14.43
CA PRO A 59 -9.75 -8.07 -15.55
C PRO A 59 -8.94 -9.37 -15.68
N LEU A 60 -9.64 -10.50 -15.85
CA LEU A 60 -9.02 -11.84 -15.93
C LEU A 60 -8.59 -12.24 -17.34
N ASP A 61 -9.03 -11.55 -18.41
CA ASP A 61 -8.87 -11.94 -19.82
C ASP A 61 -7.66 -12.86 -20.12
N LYS A 62 -6.42 -12.35 -19.95
CA LYS A 62 -5.18 -13.15 -20.05
C LYS A 62 -4.46 -13.34 -18.71
N GLY A 63 -5.05 -12.84 -17.62
CA GLY A 63 -4.50 -12.83 -16.26
C GLY A 63 -3.21 -12.03 -16.08
N LEU A 64 -2.73 -11.33 -17.12
CA LEU A 64 -1.48 -10.58 -17.08
C LEU A 64 -1.56 -9.41 -16.10
N LEU A 65 -2.70 -8.72 -16.04
CA LEU A 65 -2.94 -7.64 -15.07
C LEU A 65 -2.81 -8.14 -13.64
N ARG A 66 -3.49 -9.24 -13.31
CA ARG A 66 -3.44 -9.86 -11.97
C ARG A 66 -2.01 -10.28 -11.58
N ARG A 67 -1.27 -10.91 -12.51
CA ARG A 67 0.12 -11.33 -12.27
C ARG A 67 1.11 -10.17 -12.22
N GLY A 68 0.79 -9.06 -12.88
CA GLY A 68 1.61 -7.85 -12.95
C GLY A 68 1.54 -6.95 -11.73
N ILE A 69 0.71 -7.29 -10.73
CA ILE A 69 0.61 -6.55 -9.47
C ILE A 69 1.75 -6.97 -8.54
N HIS A 70 2.57 -5.99 -8.20
CA HIS A 70 3.72 -6.13 -7.32
C HIS A 70 3.62 -5.16 -6.15
N THR A 71 3.97 -5.64 -4.97
CA THR A 71 4.00 -4.87 -3.73
C THR A 71 5.43 -4.75 -3.22
N LYS A 72 5.76 -3.64 -2.57
CA LYS A 72 7.10 -3.39 -2.03
C LYS A 72 7.04 -2.43 -0.85
N VAL A 73 7.63 -2.80 0.28
CA VAL A 73 7.91 -1.85 1.37
C VAL A 73 9.36 -1.40 1.28
N THR A 74 9.59 -0.09 1.28
CA THR A 74 10.91 0.53 1.27
C THR A 74 11.05 1.53 2.42
N GLY A 75 12.29 1.94 2.70
CA GLY A 75 12.59 2.89 3.78
C GLY A 75 13.25 2.24 5.00
N LYS A 76 13.54 3.08 5.99
CA LYS A 76 14.24 2.68 7.23
C LYS A 76 13.66 3.44 8.42
N SER A 77 13.43 2.71 9.50
CA SER A 77 13.02 3.24 10.80
C SER A 77 11.80 4.16 10.71
N ALA A 78 12.00 5.48 10.62
CA ALA A 78 10.96 6.49 10.74
C ALA A 78 10.28 6.87 9.43
N ASN A 79 10.91 6.57 8.30
CA ASN A 79 10.38 6.88 6.97
C ASN A 79 10.21 5.56 6.23
N LEU A 80 8.96 5.11 6.12
CA LEU A 80 8.59 3.91 5.39
C LEU A 80 7.61 4.30 4.28
N THR A 81 7.79 3.67 3.13
CA THR A 81 6.91 3.82 1.96
C THR A 81 6.51 2.43 1.51
N ALA A 82 5.22 2.15 1.54
CA ALA A 82 4.60 0.97 0.98
C ALA A 82 4.09 1.31 -0.43
N THR A 83 4.58 0.59 -1.43
CA THR A 83 4.23 0.79 -2.84
C THR A 83 3.50 -0.44 -3.36
N ILE A 84 2.40 -0.20 -4.06
CA ILE A 84 1.82 -1.17 -4.99
C ILE A 84 1.96 -0.64 -6.41
N GLN A 85 2.31 -1.51 -7.34
CA GLN A 85 2.45 -1.16 -8.75
C GLN A 85 1.90 -2.27 -9.62
N SER A 86 1.38 -1.90 -10.78
CA SER A 86 0.93 -2.84 -11.81
C SER A 86 1.52 -2.49 -13.17
N SER A 87 1.95 -3.53 -13.87
CA SER A 87 2.46 -3.46 -15.24
C SER A 87 1.98 -4.67 -16.02
N ALA A 88 1.32 -4.45 -17.15
CA ALA A 88 0.85 -5.50 -18.04
C ALA A 88 1.19 -5.14 -19.48
N VAL A 89 2.44 -5.39 -19.86
CA VAL A 89 2.96 -5.05 -21.19
C VAL A 89 2.75 -6.22 -22.15
N GLU A 90 1.95 -6.01 -23.19
CA GLU A 90 1.90 -6.90 -24.34
C GLU A 90 2.69 -6.31 -25.51
N SER A 91 3.25 -7.18 -26.34
CA SER A 91 3.91 -6.79 -27.59
C SER A 91 3.16 -7.44 -28.75
N SER A 92 2.60 -6.62 -29.64
CA SER A 92 1.96 -7.09 -30.87
C SER A 92 2.48 -6.26 -32.05
N ASN A 93 2.91 -6.92 -33.12
CA ASN A 93 3.46 -6.28 -34.33
C ASN A 93 4.54 -5.22 -34.06
N GLY A 94 5.43 -5.47 -33.09
CA GLY A 94 6.53 -4.56 -32.74
C GLY A 94 6.15 -3.37 -31.85
N GLN A 95 4.86 -3.21 -31.51
CA GLN A 95 4.40 -2.17 -30.58
C GLN A 95 4.20 -2.76 -29.19
N ARG A 96 4.73 -2.08 -28.17
CA ARG A 96 4.52 -2.42 -26.75
C ARG A 96 3.36 -1.61 -26.22
N PHE A 97 2.35 -2.28 -25.66
CA PHE A 97 1.20 -1.64 -25.05
C PHE A 97 1.09 -2.05 -23.58
N ASP A 98 1.02 -1.08 -22.68
CA ASP A 98 0.86 -1.31 -21.25
C ASP A 98 -0.62 -1.15 -20.85
N TYR A 99 -1.29 -2.28 -20.68
CA TYR A 99 -2.70 -2.32 -20.32
C TYR A 99 -2.96 -1.78 -18.91
N ALA A 100 -2.02 -1.91 -17.97
CA ALA A 100 -2.21 -1.39 -16.62
C ALA A 100 -2.26 0.14 -16.62
N TYR A 101 -1.40 0.77 -17.43
CA TYR A 101 -1.43 2.23 -17.64
C TYR A 101 -2.70 2.68 -18.32
N TYR A 102 -3.10 2.01 -19.40
CA TYR A 102 -4.29 2.37 -20.16
C TYR A 102 -5.55 2.31 -19.30
N LEU A 103 -5.74 1.21 -18.54
CA LEU A 103 -6.93 1.02 -17.71
C LEU A 103 -7.01 2.03 -16.56
N HIS A 104 -5.88 2.44 -15.99
CA HIS A 104 -5.88 3.38 -14.88
C HIS A 104 -6.00 4.84 -15.32
N ASN A 105 -5.34 5.22 -16.43
CA ASN A 105 -5.20 6.64 -16.78
C ASN A 105 -6.02 7.06 -17.99
N VAL A 106 -6.20 6.17 -18.97
CA VAL A 106 -6.80 6.54 -20.27
C VAL A 106 -8.25 6.09 -20.37
N TYR A 107 -8.58 4.91 -19.83
CA TYR A 107 -9.94 4.38 -19.88
C TYR A 107 -10.94 5.24 -19.10
N PRO A 108 -10.66 5.65 -17.84
CA PRO A 108 -11.64 6.41 -17.05
C PRO A 108 -11.94 7.79 -17.65
N GLU A 109 -10.93 8.46 -18.20
CA GLU A 109 -11.11 9.75 -18.89
C GLU A 109 -12.07 9.68 -20.07
N LYS A 110 -12.13 8.53 -20.75
CA LYS A 110 -12.89 8.36 -21.99
C LYS A 110 -14.22 7.61 -21.82
N TYR A 111 -14.28 6.69 -20.85
CA TYR A 111 -15.37 5.73 -20.71
C TYR A 111 -15.94 5.67 -19.27
N GLY A 112 -15.32 6.37 -18.31
CA GLY A 112 -15.71 6.37 -16.90
C GLY A 112 -15.13 5.21 -16.09
N ASP A 113 -15.50 5.14 -14.81
CA ASP A 113 -14.89 4.24 -13.80
C ASP A 113 -15.43 2.81 -13.83
N SER A 114 -16.17 2.42 -14.88
CA SER A 114 -16.74 1.09 -15.01
C SER A 114 -16.70 0.60 -16.45
N PHE A 115 -16.52 -0.71 -16.63
CA PHE A 115 -16.61 -1.33 -17.94
C PHE A 115 -18.08 -1.50 -18.34
N GLN A 116 -18.43 -1.11 -19.56
CA GLN A 116 -19.77 -1.39 -20.10
C GLN A 116 -20.01 -2.89 -20.34
N ASN A 117 -18.97 -3.62 -20.76
CA ASN A 117 -19.01 -5.07 -21.01
C ASN A 117 -17.68 -5.69 -20.53
N PRO A 118 -17.51 -5.94 -19.23
CA PRO A 118 -16.26 -6.49 -18.72
C PRO A 118 -16.07 -7.93 -19.15
N THR A 119 -14.82 -8.31 -19.48
CA THR A 119 -14.45 -9.71 -19.74
C THR A 119 -14.57 -10.59 -18.50
N THR A 120 -14.66 -10.00 -17.31
CA THR A 120 -14.85 -10.68 -16.03
C THR A 120 -15.81 -9.85 -15.17
N PRO A 121 -16.96 -10.41 -14.75
CA PRO A 121 -17.91 -9.69 -13.90
C PRO A 121 -17.24 -9.12 -12.63
N GLY A 122 -17.62 -7.90 -12.24
CA GLY A 122 -17.09 -7.23 -11.04
C GLY A 122 -15.75 -6.53 -11.22
N THR A 123 -15.15 -6.58 -12.42
CA THR A 123 -13.87 -5.90 -12.67
C THR A 123 -14.04 -4.43 -13.02
N ILE A 124 -13.01 -3.64 -12.72
CA ILE A 124 -13.01 -2.19 -12.93
C ILE A 124 -11.66 -1.69 -13.49
N PRO A 125 -11.62 -0.53 -14.16
CA PRO A 125 -10.38 0.05 -14.69
C PRO A 125 -9.39 0.48 -13.59
N ASN A 126 -9.90 1.07 -12.49
CA ASN A 126 -9.10 1.59 -11.37
C ASN A 126 -8.94 0.57 -10.23
N TYR A 127 -8.65 -0.68 -10.59
CA TYR A 127 -8.57 -1.81 -9.65
C TYR A 127 -7.50 -1.67 -8.56
N LEU A 128 -6.52 -0.78 -8.72
CA LEU A 128 -5.57 -0.44 -7.65
C LEU A 128 -6.08 0.67 -6.73
N GLU A 129 -6.77 1.67 -7.26
CA GLU A 129 -7.18 2.87 -6.50
C GLU A 129 -8.40 2.59 -5.64
N LYS A 130 -9.39 1.87 -6.19
CA LYS A 130 -10.65 1.60 -5.50
C LYS A 130 -10.47 0.90 -4.14
N PRO A 131 -9.68 -0.19 -4.00
CA PRO A 131 -9.40 -0.78 -2.69
C PRO A 131 -8.73 0.20 -1.73
N ALA A 132 -7.87 1.08 -2.24
CA ALA A 132 -7.15 2.05 -1.42
C ALA A 132 -8.08 3.11 -0.83
N GLU A 133 -9.01 3.61 -1.62
CA GLU A 133 -10.01 4.56 -1.17
C GLU A 133 -10.96 3.95 -0.14
N GLU A 134 -11.43 2.72 -0.40
CA GLU A 134 -12.42 2.05 0.45
C GLU A 134 -11.85 1.59 1.80
N ASN A 135 -10.56 1.27 1.85
CA ASN A 135 -9.93 0.70 3.03
C ASN A 135 -8.97 1.64 3.77
N LYS A 136 -8.78 2.88 3.28
CA LYS A 136 -7.81 3.83 3.83
C LYS A 136 -7.78 3.92 5.35
N GLU A 137 -8.94 4.15 5.97
CA GLU A 137 -9.04 4.30 7.43
C GLU A 137 -8.79 2.98 8.18
N ARG A 138 -9.24 1.85 7.60
CA ARG A 138 -9.03 0.52 8.16
C ARG A 138 -7.54 0.13 8.12
N TRP A 139 -6.87 0.33 7.00
CA TRP A 139 -5.44 0.07 6.85
C TRP A 139 -4.59 0.94 7.74
N LYS A 140 -4.97 2.22 7.91
CA LYS A 140 -4.34 3.10 8.89
C LYS A 140 -4.43 2.52 10.31
N GLN A 141 -5.62 2.04 10.72
CA GLN A 141 -5.80 1.40 12.02
C GLN A 141 -4.96 0.14 12.16
N MET A 142 -4.93 -0.73 11.15
CA MET A 142 -4.10 -1.94 11.15
C MET A 142 -2.62 -1.62 11.39
N ILE A 143 -2.10 -0.58 10.72
CA ILE A 143 -0.72 -0.16 10.91
C ILE A 143 -0.50 0.41 12.31
N GLU A 144 -1.40 1.25 12.81
CA GLU A 144 -1.34 1.78 14.18
C GLU A 144 -1.36 0.66 15.23
N ASP A 145 -2.17 -0.36 15.03
CA ASP A 145 -2.31 -1.49 15.94
C ASP A 145 -1.06 -2.38 15.94
N GLU A 146 -0.43 -2.61 14.78
CA GLU A 146 0.87 -3.30 14.73
C GLU A 146 2.00 -2.49 15.38
N ILE A 147 2.00 -1.15 15.22
CA ILE A 147 2.91 -0.27 15.94
C ILE A 147 2.72 -0.42 17.46
N LYS A 148 1.47 -0.36 17.93
CA LYS A 148 1.13 -0.51 19.36
C LYS A 148 1.53 -1.89 19.89
N ALA A 149 1.25 -2.96 19.14
CA ALA A 149 1.59 -4.32 19.50
C ALA A 149 3.11 -4.51 19.62
N GLU A 150 3.88 -4.03 18.64
CA GLU A 150 5.35 -4.13 18.66
C GLU A 150 5.96 -3.33 19.82
N MET A 151 5.40 -2.17 20.11
CA MET A 151 5.81 -1.35 21.24
C MET A 151 5.47 -1.99 22.59
N SER A 152 4.28 -2.58 22.73
CA SER A 152 3.89 -3.34 23.92
C SER A 152 4.82 -4.53 24.15
N ARG A 153 5.15 -5.30 23.10
CA ARG A 153 6.13 -6.40 23.14
C ARG A 153 7.52 -5.94 23.60
N ALA A 154 7.90 -4.70 23.29
CA ALA A 154 9.16 -4.11 23.70
C ALA A 154 9.12 -3.48 25.12
N GLY A 155 7.99 -3.59 25.84
CA GLY A 155 7.82 -3.10 27.20
C GLY A 155 7.45 -1.63 27.31
N TYR A 156 7.01 -1.00 26.21
CA TYR A 156 6.52 0.38 26.24
C TYR A 156 5.03 0.41 26.61
N ASN A 157 4.67 1.19 27.63
CA ASN A 157 3.27 1.47 27.95
C ASN A 157 2.74 2.53 26.99
N ILE A 158 1.86 2.12 26.08
CA ILE A 158 1.10 3.02 25.21
C ILE A 158 -0.33 3.04 25.69
N ARG A 159 -0.85 4.25 25.95
CA ARG A 159 -2.29 4.51 26.15
C ARG A 159 -2.86 5.06 24.87
#